data_AF-W5TJM8-F1
#
_entry.id   AF-W5TJM8-F1
#
_cell.length_a   1.000
_cell.length_b   1.000
_cell.length_c   1.000
_cell.angle_alpha   90.00
_cell.angle_beta   90.00
_cell.angle_gamma   90.00
#
_symmetry.space_group_name_H-M   'P 1'
#
loop_
_entity.id
_entity.type
_entity.pdbx_description
1 polymer ?
#
loop_
_entity_poly.entity_id
_entity_poly.type
_entity_poly.pdbx_seq_one_letter_code
_entity_poly.pdbx_strand_id
1 'polypeptide(L)'
;MAEEVDDIGRETAALMRQMLQLATLVALRTRERGQREAEARVKVTQERVKETRERMLREAREAKSKDPRNLELARMLERPNLERGISLDRFENSALTRGARTTDRPKSRDRELSRYDSPERRQALAAHLSRVGVAPEFAAVRMLMDVSQAQPPQAAVRTRPEEPPRVTRAREHEERIRERERTRR
;
A
#
# COMPACT_ATOMS: atom_id res chain seq x y z
N MET A 1 37.78 -66.66 -27.19
CA MET A 1 36.93 -66.20 -28.31
C MET A 1 35.56 -65.71 -27.85
N ALA A 2 34.65 -66.53 -27.30
CA ALA A 2 33.31 -66.04 -26.89
C ALA A 2 33.31 -65.29 -25.54
N GLU A 3 34.06 -65.78 -24.55
CA GLU A 3 34.13 -65.16 -23.21
C GLU A 3 34.79 -63.77 -23.22
N GLU A 4 35.83 -63.57 -24.04
CA GLU A 4 36.52 -62.28 -24.19
C GLU A 4 35.62 -61.18 -24.77
N VAL A 5 34.65 -61.56 -25.62
CA VAL A 5 33.69 -60.60 -26.22
C VAL A 5 32.65 -60.15 -25.20
N ASP A 6 32.22 -61.05 -24.31
CA ASP A 6 31.28 -60.72 -23.23
C ASP A 6 31.92 -59.83 -22.15
N ASP A 7 33.20 -60.02 -21.85
CA ASP A 7 33.93 -59.18 -20.89
C ASP A 7 34.15 -57.76 -21.41
N ILE A 8 34.47 -57.60 -22.71
CA ILE A 8 34.53 -56.28 -23.36
C ILE A 8 33.16 -55.58 -23.31
N GLY A 9 32.05 -56.33 -23.51
CA GLY A 9 30.69 -55.81 -23.37
C GLY A 9 30.37 -55.32 -21.95
N ARG A 10 30.84 -56.03 -20.93
CA ARG A 10 30.65 -55.64 -19.52
C ARG A 10 31.48 -54.42 -19.14
N GLU A 11 32.72 -54.34 -19.59
CA GLU A 11 33.61 -53.20 -19.34
C GLU A 11 33.10 -51.94 -20.04
N THR A 12 32.71 -52.04 -21.30
CA THR A 12 32.13 -50.90 -22.05
C THR A 12 30.83 -50.40 -21.41
N ALA A 13 29.95 -51.30 -20.96
CA ALA A 13 28.75 -50.92 -20.22
C ALA A 13 29.07 -50.26 -18.86
N ALA A 14 30.10 -50.74 -18.14
CA ALA A 14 30.56 -50.12 -16.91
C ALA A 14 31.11 -48.70 -17.15
N LEU A 15 31.89 -48.53 -18.22
CA LEU A 15 32.46 -47.24 -18.63
C LEU A 15 31.37 -46.24 -19.05
N MET A 16 30.36 -46.70 -19.81
CA MET A 16 29.20 -45.86 -20.16
C MET A 16 28.41 -45.43 -18.92
N ARG A 17 28.22 -46.32 -17.94
CA ARG A 17 27.56 -45.96 -16.67
C ARG A 17 28.34 -44.91 -15.89
N GLN A 18 29.66 -45.03 -15.81
CA GLN A 18 30.53 -44.06 -15.15
C GLN A 18 30.51 -42.70 -15.88
N MET A 19 30.55 -42.70 -17.21
CA MET A 19 30.43 -41.47 -18.01
C MET A 19 29.09 -40.77 -17.81
N LEU A 20 28.00 -41.53 -17.73
CA LEU A 20 26.67 -40.99 -17.44
C LEU A 20 26.63 -40.36 -16.02
N GLN A 21 27.21 -41.02 -15.03
CA GLN A 21 27.31 -40.49 -13.66
C GLN A 21 28.11 -39.19 -13.62
N LEU A 22 29.27 -39.13 -14.29
CA LEU A 22 30.07 -37.90 -14.39
C LEU A 22 29.29 -36.78 -15.10
N ALA A 23 28.60 -37.09 -16.20
CA ALA A 23 27.77 -36.12 -16.91
C ALA A 23 26.65 -35.56 -16.01
N THR A 24 25.97 -36.41 -15.24
CA THR A 24 24.94 -35.95 -14.28
C THR A 24 25.53 -35.06 -13.18
N LEU A 25 26.70 -35.39 -12.65
CA LEU A 25 27.37 -34.60 -11.62
C LEU A 25 27.80 -33.22 -12.15
N VAL A 26 28.31 -33.16 -13.39
CA VAL A 26 28.64 -31.89 -14.06
C VAL A 26 27.38 -31.06 -14.32
N ALA A 27 26.29 -31.68 -14.76
CA ALA A 27 25.01 -31.01 -14.97
C ALA A 27 24.45 -30.41 -13.65
N LEU A 28 24.52 -31.16 -12.54
CA LEU A 28 24.10 -30.66 -11.23
C LEU A 28 24.99 -29.51 -10.76
N ARG A 29 26.32 -29.65 -10.88
CA ARG A 29 27.26 -28.62 -10.44
C ARG A 29 27.15 -27.31 -11.25
N THR A 30 26.89 -27.42 -12.55
CA THR A 30 26.67 -26.24 -13.42
C THR A 30 25.35 -25.55 -13.09
N ARG A 31 24.28 -26.31 -12.83
CA ARG A 31 23.00 -25.78 -12.34
C ARG A 31 23.16 -25.06 -11.00
N GLU A 32 23.86 -25.65 -10.04
CA GLU A 32 24.09 -25.03 -8.72
C GLU A 32 24.89 -23.73 -8.82
N ARG A 33 25.93 -23.69 -9.65
CA ARG A 33 26.68 -22.45 -9.92
C ARG A 33 25.79 -21.38 -10.53
N GLY A 34 25.00 -21.73 -11.55
CA GLY A 34 24.06 -20.80 -12.18
C GLY A 34 23.01 -20.25 -11.20
N GLN A 35 22.49 -21.10 -10.30
CA GLN A 35 21.57 -20.68 -9.25
C GLN A 35 22.21 -19.71 -8.27
N ARG A 36 23.41 -20.01 -7.78
CA ARG A 36 24.14 -19.11 -6.84
C ARG A 36 24.46 -17.76 -7.47
N GLU A 37 24.88 -17.73 -8.74
CA GLU A 37 25.13 -16.48 -9.44
C GLU A 37 23.85 -15.66 -9.67
N ALA A 38 22.74 -16.33 -10.00
CA ALA A 38 21.45 -15.66 -10.12
C ALA A 38 20.99 -15.06 -8.79
N GLU A 39 21.11 -15.80 -7.68
CA GLU A 39 20.80 -15.30 -6.34
C GLU A 39 21.71 -14.13 -5.94
N ALA A 40 22.99 -14.18 -6.26
CA ALA A 40 23.92 -13.07 -6.00
C ALA A 40 23.54 -11.80 -6.77
N ARG A 41 23.17 -11.94 -8.06
CA ARG A 41 22.70 -10.81 -8.86
C ARG A 41 21.41 -10.22 -8.30
N VAL A 42 20.47 -11.06 -7.89
CA VAL A 42 19.23 -10.61 -7.26
C VAL A 42 19.53 -9.84 -5.98
N LYS A 43 20.40 -10.33 -5.11
CA LYS A 43 20.81 -9.62 -3.88
C LYS A 43 21.39 -8.25 -4.17
N VAL A 44 22.33 -8.15 -5.11
CA VAL A 44 22.93 -6.85 -5.51
C VAL A 44 21.87 -5.89 -6.06
N THR A 45 20.93 -6.37 -6.88
CA THR A 45 19.85 -5.52 -7.38
C THR A 45 18.90 -5.07 -6.28
N GLN A 46 18.57 -5.95 -5.33
CA GLN A 46 17.72 -5.64 -4.19
C GLN A 46 18.38 -4.60 -3.28
N GLU A 47 19.67 -4.74 -2.99
CA GLU A 47 20.45 -3.78 -2.21
C GLU A 47 20.48 -2.41 -2.89
N ARG A 48 20.77 -2.34 -4.19
CA ARG A 48 20.73 -1.09 -4.96
C ARG A 48 19.35 -0.42 -4.94
N VAL A 49 18.27 -1.20 -5.09
CA VAL A 49 16.90 -0.68 -5.02
C VAL A 49 16.56 -0.18 -3.62
N LYS A 50 17.05 -0.86 -2.57
CA LYS A 50 16.86 -0.44 -1.19
C LYS A 50 17.59 0.88 -0.91
N GLU A 51 18.86 0.98 -1.29
CA GLU A 51 19.68 2.19 -1.10
C GLU A 51 19.09 3.40 -1.82
N THR A 52 18.66 3.23 -3.08
CA THR A 52 18.00 4.31 -3.84
C THR A 52 16.71 4.75 -3.17
N ARG A 53 15.87 3.82 -2.69
CA ARG A 53 14.66 4.16 -1.92
C ARG A 53 14.97 4.90 -0.63
N GLU A 54 15.97 4.45 0.13
CA GLU A 54 16.36 5.11 1.37
C GLU A 54 16.89 6.52 1.12
N ARG A 55 17.70 6.71 0.08
CA ARG A 55 18.20 8.02 -0.34
C ARG A 55 17.04 8.96 -0.72
N MET A 56 16.11 8.49 -1.54
CA MET A 56 14.91 9.25 -1.91
C MET A 56 14.07 9.64 -0.69
N LEU A 57 13.94 8.76 0.30
CA LEU A 57 13.22 9.05 1.54
C LEU A 57 13.94 10.10 2.40
N ARG A 58 15.28 10.06 2.46
CA ARG A 58 16.08 11.08 3.15
C ARG A 58 15.94 12.44 2.45
N GLU A 59 16.13 12.48 1.13
CA GLU A 59 15.97 13.69 0.32
C GLU A 59 14.55 14.28 0.45
N ALA A 60 13.52 13.44 0.45
CA ALA A 60 12.14 13.89 0.66
C ALA A 60 11.89 14.43 2.08
N ARG A 61 12.54 13.87 3.11
CA ARG A 61 12.45 14.40 4.48
C ARG A 61 13.15 15.75 4.59
N GLU A 62 14.33 15.88 4.00
CA GLU A 62 15.06 17.15 3.97
C GLU A 62 14.34 18.23 3.15
N ALA A 63 13.72 17.86 2.04
CA ALA A 63 12.91 18.78 1.24
C ALA A 63 11.68 19.27 2.04
N LYS A 64 11.02 18.37 2.79
CA LYS A 64 9.91 18.74 3.67
C LYS A 64 10.33 19.62 4.84
N SER A 65 11.50 19.39 5.45
CA SER A 65 11.97 20.23 6.55
C SER A 65 12.41 21.61 6.09
N LYS A 66 12.91 21.73 4.85
CA LYS A 66 13.32 23.01 4.24
C LYS A 66 12.18 23.76 3.56
N ASP A 67 10.97 23.20 3.50
CA ASP A 67 9.80 23.85 2.91
C ASP A 67 9.46 25.13 3.69
N PRO A 68 9.40 26.31 3.02
CA PRO A 68 9.08 27.58 3.67
C PRO A 68 7.76 27.52 4.46
N ARG A 69 6.77 26.76 3.97
CA ARG A 69 5.49 26.60 4.66
C ARG A 69 5.63 25.85 5.98
N ASN A 70 6.46 24.82 6.04
CA ASN A 70 6.70 24.06 7.27
C ASN A 70 7.57 24.84 8.25
N LEU A 71 8.51 25.65 7.75
CA LEU A 71 9.29 26.57 8.57
C LEU A 71 8.40 27.67 9.19
N GLU A 72 7.44 28.20 8.44
CA GLU A 72 6.44 29.14 8.98
C GLU A 72 5.55 28.49 10.04
N LEU A 73 5.08 27.26 9.80
CA LEU A 73 4.32 26.50 10.79
C LEU A 73 5.13 26.22 12.06
N ALA A 74 6.41 25.85 11.93
CA ALA A 74 7.30 25.68 13.07
C ALA A 74 7.46 26.99 13.85
N ARG A 75 7.65 28.13 13.17
CA ARG A 75 7.69 29.46 13.80
C ARG A 75 6.39 29.85 14.49
N MET A 76 5.23 29.45 13.95
CA MET A 76 3.93 29.69 14.58
C MET A 76 3.73 28.85 15.84
N LEU A 77 4.27 27.63 15.87
CA LEU A 77 4.24 26.74 17.05
C LEU A 77 5.24 27.18 18.12
N GLU A 78 6.40 27.70 17.73
CA GLU A 78 7.43 28.21 18.64
C GLU A 78 7.06 29.56 19.26
N ARG A 79 6.18 30.34 18.63
CA ARG A 79 5.59 31.50 19.29
C ARG A 79 4.73 31.00 20.44
N PRO A 80 5.13 31.21 21.71
CA PRO A 80 4.23 30.92 22.81
C PRO A 80 2.96 31.72 22.56
N ASN A 81 1.79 31.09 22.71
CA ASN A 81 0.49 31.72 22.60
C ASN A 81 0.36 32.78 23.71
N LEU A 82 1.02 33.91 23.55
CA LEU A 82 0.81 35.11 24.33
C LEU A 82 -0.55 35.65 23.87
N GLU A 83 -1.51 35.48 24.75
CA GLU A 83 -2.78 36.21 24.79
C GLU A 83 -3.76 35.92 23.65
N ARG A 84 -4.51 34.81 23.78
CA ARG A 84 -5.93 34.86 23.43
C ARG A 84 -6.74 33.90 24.28
N GLY A 85 -7.06 34.36 25.48
CA GLY A 85 -8.22 33.92 26.22
C GLY A 85 -9.50 34.21 25.42
N ILE A 86 -9.81 33.36 24.44
CA ILE A 86 -11.15 33.25 23.90
C ILE A 86 -11.80 32.14 24.72
N SER A 87 -12.40 32.57 25.82
CA SER A 87 -13.21 31.77 26.72
C SER A 87 -14.27 31.01 25.91
N LEU A 88 -14.20 29.68 25.95
CA LEU A 88 -15.22 28.78 25.41
C LEU A 88 -16.45 28.66 26.33
N ASP A 89 -16.54 29.47 27.38
CA ASP A 89 -17.60 29.37 28.41
C ASP A 89 -18.95 29.94 27.96
N ARG A 90 -19.04 30.58 26.79
CA ARG A 90 -20.31 31.17 26.30
C ARG A 90 -21.18 30.21 25.48
N PHE A 91 -20.89 28.90 25.48
CA PHE A 91 -21.71 27.91 24.76
C PHE A 91 -22.47 26.90 25.66
N GLU A 92 -22.27 26.90 26.97
CA GLU A 92 -23.00 25.96 27.85
C GLU A 92 -24.48 26.37 28.07
N ASN A 93 -24.82 27.65 27.90
CA ASN A 93 -26.20 28.13 28.13
C ASN A 93 -27.17 27.90 26.96
N SER A 94 -26.74 27.25 25.86
CA SER A 94 -27.62 26.88 24.74
C SER A 94 -28.04 25.40 24.75
N ALA A 95 -27.58 24.60 25.72
CA ALA A 95 -27.83 23.16 25.74
C ALA A 95 -29.19 22.75 26.35
N LEU A 96 -29.92 23.67 27.00
CA LEU A 96 -31.14 23.35 27.75
C LEU A 96 -32.46 23.48 26.96
N THR A 97 -32.43 23.86 25.69
CA THR A 97 -33.64 23.98 24.83
C THR A 97 -33.60 23.11 23.58
N ARG A 98 -33.18 21.84 23.71
CA ARG A 98 -33.34 20.84 22.63
C ARG A 98 -33.87 19.47 23.06
N GLY A 99 -34.54 19.42 24.20
CA GLY A 99 -35.33 18.27 24.65
C GLY A 99 -36.78 18.34 24.18
N ALA A 100 -37.05 18.26 22.87
CA ALA A 100 -38.37 17.92 22.30
C ALA A 100 -38.34 17.97 20.76
N ARG A 101 -38.04 16.83 20.11
CA ARG A 101 -38.58 16.36 18.81
C ARG A 101 -37.68 15.28 18.20
N THR A 102 -37.91 14.04 18.62
CA THR A 102 -37.35 12.84 18.02
C THR A 102 -38.23 12.37 16.86
N THR A 103 -38.29 13.10 15.74
CA THR A 103 -38.95 12.60 14.51
C THR A 103 -38.48 13.19 13.16
N ASP A 104 -37.53 14.14 13.11
CA ASP A 104 -37.08 14.76 11.83
C ASP A 104 -35.60 14.47 11.47
N ARG A 105 -35.18 13.20 11.56
CA ARG A 105 -33.78 12.80 11.29
C ARG A 105 -33.30 12.69 9.83
N PRO A 106 -34.14 12.60 8.76
CA PRO A 106 -33.59 12.47 7.41
C PRO A 106 -33.18 13.81 6.78
N LYS A 107 -33.92 14.90 7.02
CA LYS A 107 -33.73 16.17 6.28
C LYS A 107 -32.50 16.99 6.70
N SER A 108 -31.95 16.78 7.89
CA SER A 108 -30.75 17.51 8.35
C SER A 108 -29.45 16.92 7.80
N ARG A 109 -29.40 15.59 7.59
CA ARG A 109 -28.25 14.91 6.99
C ARG A 109 -28.05 15.33 5.54
N ASP A 110 -29.14 15.40 4.76
CA ASP A 110 -29.06 15.81 3.35
C ASP A 110 -28.51 17.24 3.20
N ARG A 111 -28.91 18.16 4.10
CA ARG A 111 -28.40 19.54 4.10
C ARG A 111 -26.93 19.65 4.49
N GLU A 112 -26.45 18.79 5.39
CA GLU A 112 -25.03 18.75 5.79
C GLU A 112 -24.16 18.07 4.71
N LEU A 113 -24.67 17.02 4.06
CA LEU A 113 -24.01 16.35 2.94
C LEU A 113 -23.94 17.25 1.70
N SER A 114 -25.01 17.98 1.37
CA SER A 114 -25.00 18.97 0.27
C SER A 114 -24.06 20.15 0.53
N ARG A 115 -23.77 20.49 1.79
CA ARG A 115 -22.74 21.50 2.14
C ARG A 115 -21.33 20.96 2.05
N TYR A 116 -21.15 19.65 2.19
CA TYR A 116 -19.85 18.99 2.11
C TYR A 116 -19.43 18.66 0.67
N ASP A 117 -20.41 18.47 -0.22
CA ASP A 117 -20.18 18.23 -1.64
C ASP A 117 -20.05 19.55 -2.42
N SER A 118 -18.86 20.16 -2.34
CA SER A 118 -18.54 21.39 -3.09
C SER A 118 -18.05 21.09 -4.52
N PRO A 119 -18.23 22.02 -5.47
CA PRO A 119 -17.74 21.84 -6.84
C PRO A 119 -16.21 21.68 -6.90
N GLU A 120 -15.47 22.33 -6.01
CA GLU A 120 -14.01 22.19 -5.88
C GLU A 120 -13.63 20.77 -5.47
N ARG A 121 -14.41 20.15 -4.57
CA ARG A 121 -14.22 18.75 -4.16
C ARG A 121 -14.44 17.79 -5.32
N ARG A 122 -15.49 18.00 -6.12
CA ARG A 122 -15.76 17.17 -7.31
C ARG A 122 -14.64 17.29 -8.35
N GLN A 123 -14.11 18.48 -8.57
CA GLN A 123 -12.96 18.71 -9.46
C GLN A 123 -11.69 18.04 -8.94
N ALA A 124 -11.40 18.16 -7.63
CA ALA A 124 -10.26 17.50 -7.02
C ALA A 124 -10.35 15.97 -7.11
N LEU A 125 -11.54 15.40 -6.92
CA LEU A 125 -11.79 13.96 -7.11
C LEU A 125 -11.58 13.54 -8.56
N ALA A 126 -12.12 14.29 -9.53
CA ALA A 126 -11.93 14.00 -10.95
C ALA A 126 -10.44 14.04 -11.36
N ALA A 127 -9.71 15.06 -10.90
CA ALA A 127 -8.26 15.18 -11.12
C ALA A 127 -7.47 14.04 -10.47
N HIS A 128 -7.88 13.61 -9.27
CA HIS A 128 -7.27 12.48 -8.58
C HIS A 128 -7.51 11.17 -9.33
N LEU A 129 -8.75 10.89 -9.77
CA LEU A 129 -9.08 9.67 -10.52
C LEU A 129 -8.33 9.60 -11.85
N SER A 130 -8.18 10.75 -12.52
CA SER A 130 -7.38 10.86 -13.73
C SER A 130 -5.90 10.55 -13.47
N ARG A 131 -5.33 11.04 -12.35
CA ARG A 131 -3.94 10.78 -11.94
C ARG A 131 -3.70 9.30 -11.57
N VAL A 132 -4.70 8.63 -11.00
CA VAL A 132 -4.65 7.21 -10.65
C VAL A 132 -4.81 6.31 -11.90
N GLY A 133 -5.17 6.88 -13.05
CA GLY A 133 -5.33 6.14 -14.30
C GLY A 133 -6.69 5.46 -14.44
N VAL A 134 -7.72 5.93 -13.74
CA VAL A 134 -9.09 5.45 -13.90
C VAL A 134 -9.63 5.93 -15.25
N ALA A 135 -10.11 4.99 -16.08
CA ALA A 135 -10.69 5.34 -17.37
C ALA A 135 -11.93 6.23 -17.20
N PRO A 136 -12.16 7.20 -18.12
CA PRO A 136 -13.21 8.21 -17.98
C PRO A 136 -14.62 7.61 -17.86
N GLU A 137 -14.86 6.48 -18.52
CA GLU A 137 -16.14 5.73 -18.45
C GLU A 137 -16.48 5.27 -17.02
N PHE A 138 -15.47 4.95 -16.22
CA PHE A 138 -15.65 4.52 -14.82
C PHE A 138 -15.49 5.67 -13.83
N ALA A 139 -14.97 6.82 -14.27
CA ALA A 139 -14.76 7.97 -13.40
C ALA A 139 -16.08 8.49 -12.83
N ALA A 140 -17.14 8.58 -13.64
CA ALA A 140 -18.46 9.03 -13.18
C ALA A 140 -19.07 8.12 -12.10
N VAL A 141 -18.99 6.80 -12.30
CA VAL A 141 -19.48 5.81 -11.33
C VAL A 141 -18.67 5.88 -10.03
N ARG A 142 -17.35 6.02 -10.14
CA ARG A 142 -16.47 6.11 -8.98
C ARG A 142 -16.68 7.41 -8.20
N MET A 143 -16.82 8.53 -8.90
CA MET A 143 -17.17 9.82 -8.30
C MET A 143 -18.50 9.74 -7.56
N LEU A 144 -19.52 9.09 -8.13
CA LEU A 144 -20.81 8.92 -7.47
C LEU A 144 -20.67 8.14 -6.15
N MET A 145 -19.90 7.05 -6.15
CA MET A 145 -19.62 6.29 -4.93
C MET A 145 -18.87 7.13 -3.88
N ASP A 146 -17.82 7.83 -4.29
CA ASP A 146 -16.97 8.63 -3.39
C ASP A 146 -17.68 9.91 -2.88
N VAL A 147 -18.71 10.40 -3.57
CA VAL A 147 -19.60 11.48 -3.11
C VAL A 147 -20.68 10.93 -2.17
N SER A 148 -21.27 9.78 -2.47
CA SER A 148 -22.30 9.16 -1.62
C SER A 148 -21.78 8.70 -0.25
N GLN A 149 -20.51 8.28 -0.19
CA GLN A 149 -19.84 7.85 1.05
C GLN A 149 -19.11 9.00 1.76
N ALA A 150 -19.14 10.21 1.21
CA ALA A 150 -18.45 11.36 1.75
C ALA A 150 -19.12 11.80 3.07
N GLN A 151 -18.46 11.55 4.20
CA GLN A 151 -18.87 12.17 5.47
C GLN A 151 -18.01 13.40 5.76
N PRO A 152 -18.62 14.50 6.26
CA PRO A 152 -17.85 15.63 6.72
C PRO A 152 -16.96 15.21 7.90
N PRO A 153 -15.76 15.80 8.04
CA PRO A 153 -14.77 15.37 9.04
C PRO A 153 -15.33 15.42 10.48
N GLN A 154 -16.21 16.39 10.76
CA GLN A 154 -16.89 16.52 12.06
C GLN A 154 -17.82 15.33 12.36
N ALA A 155 -18.46 14.75 11.34
CA ALA A 155 -19.28 13.55 11.50
C ALA A 155 -18.43 12.29 11.62
N ALA A 156 -17.33 12.21 10.85
CA ALA A 156 -16.42 11.07 10.89
C ALA A 156 -15.74 10.89 12.26
N VAL A 157 -15.46 11.98 12.98
CA VAL A 157 -14.92 11.92 14.36
C VAL A 157 -15.95 11.35 15.33
N ARG A 158 -17.23 11.70 15.17
CA ARG A 158 -18.32 11.21 16.05
C ARG A 158 -18.65 9.74 15.83
N THR A 159 -18.48 9.24 14.62
CA THR A 159 -18.68 7.83 14.26
C THR A 159 -17.37 7.05 14.24
N ARG A 160 -16.28 7.63 14.75
CA ARG A 160 -14.98 6.96 14.78
C ARG A 160 -15.09 5.76 15.73
N PRO A 161 -14.86 4.53 15.24
CA PRO A 161 -14.76 3.39 16.13
C PRO A 161 -13.60 3.60 17.11
N GLU A 162 -13.82 3.27 18.39
CA GLU A 162 -12.86 3.46 19.48
C GLU A 162 -11.55 2.70 19.21
N GLU A 163 -11.64 1.57 18.50
CA GLU A 163 -10.48 0.87 17.97
C GLU A 163 -10.21 1.26 16.50
N PRO A 164 -8.97 1.67 16.15
CA PRO A 164 -8.59 1.88 14.76
C PRO A 164 -8.66 0.55 14.00
N PRO A 165 -9.23 0.52 12.77
CA PRO A 165 -9.25 -0.68 11.96
C PRO A 165 -7.81 -1.15 11.74
N ARG A 166 -7.51 -2.36 12.24
CA ARG A 166 -6.17 -2.95 12.17
C ARG A 166 -5.67 -2.91 10.72
N VAL A 167 -4.42 -2.50 10.53
CA VAL A 167 -3.72 -2.38 9.23
C VAL A 167 -3.40 -3.77 8.63
N THR A 168 -4.25 -4.77 8.86
CA THR A 168 -4.08 -6.14 8.33
C THR A 168 -4.64 -6.29 6.93
N ARG A 169 -5.53 -5.37 6.48
CA ARG A 169 -6.19 -5.48 5.17
C ARG A 169 -5.23 -5.57 3.97
N ALA A 170 -4.07 -4.92 4.03
CA ALA A 170 -3.07 -5.01 2.95
C ALA A 170 -2.40 -6.40 2.90
N ARG A 171 -2.08 -6.99 4.07
CA ARG A 171 -1.51 -8.34 4.17
C ARG A 171 -2.54 -9.41 3.80
N GLU A 172 -3.77 -9.27 4.26
CA GLU A 172 -4.89 -10.16 3.92
C GLU A 172 -5.21 -10.13 2.42
N HIS A 173 -5.09 -8.97 1.76
CA HIS A 173 -5.34 -8.86 0.32
C HIS A 173 -4.24 -9.55 -0.51
N GLU A 174 -2.98 -9.42 -0.11
CA GLU A 174 -1.87 -10.16 -0.74
C GLU A 174 -2.00 -11.67 -0.54
N GLU A 175 -2.40 -12.12 0.65
CA GLU A 175 -2.64 -13.53 0.94
C GLU A 175 -3.77 -14.11 0.08
N ARG A 176 -4.89 -13.38 -0.06
CA ARG A 176 -6.00 -13.80 -0.94
C ARG A 176 -5.59 -13.85 -2.42
N ILE A 177 -4.71 -12.97 -2.88
CA ILE A 177 -4.18 -13.03 -4.25
C ILE A 177 -3.31 -14.28 -4.42
N ARG A 178 -2.41 -14.55 -3.48
CA ARG A 178 -1.55 -15.75 -3.51
C ARG A 178 -2.36 -17.05 -3.44
N GLU A 179 -3.46 -17.08 -2.70
CA GLU A 179 -4.37 -18.23 -2.65
C GLU A 179 -5.08 -18.48 -3.99
N ARG A 180 -5.49 -17.41 -4.68
CA ARG A 180 -6.08 -17.50 -6.03
C ARG A 180 -5.08 -17.97 -7.09
N GLU A 181 -3.80 -17.64 -6.93
CA GLU A 181 -2.74 -18.11 -7.82
C GLU A 181 -2.39 -19.58 -7.59
N ARG A 182 -2.45 -20.05 -6.33
CA ARG A 182 -2.24 -21.46 -5.97
C ARG A 182 -3.36 -22.38 -6.44
N THR A 183 -4.59 -21.89 -6.47
CA THR A 183 -5.77 -22.67 -6.89
C THR A 183 -5.94 -22.73 -8.42
N ARG A 184 -5.14 -21.96 -9.18
CA ARG A 184 -5.14 -21.95 -10.65
C ARG A 184 -4.03 -22.80 -11.29
N ARG A 185 -3.10 -23.33 -10.50
CA ARG A 185 -2.09 -24.31 -10.94
C ARG A 185 -2.54 -25.71 -10.61
#